data_AF-B5JIC5-F1
#
_entry.id   AF-B5JIC5-F1
#
_cell.length_a   1.000
_cell.length_b   1.000
_cell.length_c   1.000
_cell.angle_alpha   90.00
_cell.angle_beta   90.00
_cell.angle_gamma   90.00
#
_symmetry.space_group_name_H-M   'P 1'
#
loop_
_entity.id
_entity.type
_entity.pdbx_description
1 polymer ?
#
loop_
_entity_poly.entity_id
_entity_poly.type
_entity_poly.pdbx_seq_one_letter_code
_entity_poly.pdbx_strand_id
1 'polypeptide(L)'
;MILKVFIAIVLIVHGAIHLLGFVKAFGYAKVEELTLPISKMAGLIWLLATGLFLVSSGLLFLGSGLWVLVGLIAMLVSQGLIVSFWKDAKYGTVANVLVCALLVYSTIEL
;
A
#
# COMPACT_ATOMS: atom_id res chain seq x y z
N MET A 1 -19.27 -3.55 10.58
CA MET A 1 -18.82 -2.14 10.60
C MET A 1 -17.40 -2.00 11.17
N ILE A 2 -17.13 -2.49 12.38
CA ILE A 2 -15.80 -2.42 13.03
C ILE A 2 -14.67 -3.01 12.15
N LEU A 3 -14.88 -4.21 11.59
CA LEU A 3 -13.88 -4.84 10.71
C LEU A 3 -13.57 -4.01 9.46
N LYS A 4 -14.58 -3.40 8.82
CA LYS A 4 -14.36 -2.54 7.64
C LYS A 4 -13.49 -1.33 7.99
N VAL A 5 -13.73 -0.73 9.15
CA VAL A 5 -12.90 0.38 9.66
C VAL A 5 -11.47 -0.09 9.92
N PHE A 6 -11.29 -1.25 10.54
CA PHE A 6 -9.96 -1.81 10.77
C PHE A 6 -9.20 -2.06 9.45
N ILE A 7 -9.84 -2.71 8.46
CA ILE A 7 -9.25 -2.94 7.14
C ILE A 7 -8.88 -1.61 6.48
N ALA A 8 -9.79 -0.64 6.48
CA ALA A 8 -9.52 0.68 5.91
C ALA A 8 -8.32 1.37 6.56
N ILE A 9 -8.20 1.32 7.90
CA ILE A 9 -7.05 1.87 8.62
C ILE A 9 -5.76 1.20 8.15
N VAL A 10 -5.74 -0.13 8.04
CA VAL A 10 -4.56 -0.87 7.55
C VAL A 10 -4.18 -0.43 6.13
N LEU A 11 -5.15 -0.37 5.20
CA LEU A 11 -4.92 0.05 3.82
C LEU A 11 -4.43 1.50 3.75
N ILE A 12 -5.06 2.42 4.47
CA ILE A 12 -4.74 3.85 4.44
C ILE A 12 -3.37 4.11 5.06
N VAL A 13 -3.07 3.53 6.23
CA VAL A 13 -1.77 3.74 6.90
C VAL A 13 -0.64 3.16 6.06
N HIS A 14 -0.79 1.93 5.57
CA HIS A 14 0.23 1.33 4.71
C HIS A 14 0.39 2.10 3.40
N GLY A 15 -0.72 2.49 2.75
CA GLY A 15 -0.70 3.36 1.57
C GLY A 15 -0.01 4.70 1.83
N ALA A 16 -0.28 5.34 2.96
CA ALA A 16 0.35 6.62 3.33
C ALA A 16 1.86 6.49 3.53
N ILE A 17 2.37 5.36 4.04
CA ILE A 17 3.81 5.10 4.13
C ILE A 17 4.46 5.09 2.74
N HIS A 18 3.76 4.62 1.70
CA HIS A 18 4.29 4.66 0.33
C HIS A 18 4.49 6.07 -0.22
N LEU A 19 3.82 7.09 0.33
CA LEU A 19 4.07 8.49 -0.07
C LEU A 19 5.52 8.92 0.21
N LEU A 20 6.21 8.32 1.18
CA LEU A 20 7.61 8.62 1.48
C LEU A 20 8.53 8.38 0.27
N GLY A 21 8.27 7.30 -0.50
CA GLY A 21 9.04 7.00 -1.70
C GLY A 21 8.83 8.02 -2.82
N PHE A 22 7.59 8.52 -2.97
CA PHE A 22 7.27 9.60 -3.91
C PHE A 22 7.92 10.92 -3.49
N VAL A 23 7.76 11.32 -2.23
CA VAL A 23 8.36 12.53 -1.65
C VAL A 23 9.87 12.55 -1.83
N LYS A 24 10.54 11.42 -1.56
CA LYS A 24 11.97 11.26 -1.78
C LYS A 24 12.36 11.38 -3.25
N ALA A 25 11.68 10.65 -4.14
CA ALA A 25 12.04 10.60 -5.57
C ALA A 25 11.95 11.96 -6.28
N PHE A 26 11.06 12.83 -5.80
CA PHE A 26 10.86 14.18 -6.36
C PHE A 26 11.61 15.27 -5.58
N GLY A 27 12.29 14.93 -4.49
CA GLY A 27 13.09 15.87 -3.70
C GLY A 27 12.26 16.86 -2.90
N TYR A 28 11.01 16.52 -2.54
CA TYR A 28 10.13 17.41 -1.77
C TYR A 28 10.53 17.49 -0.29
N ALA A 29 11.10 16.43 0.27
CA ALA A 29 11.68 16.42 1.61
C ALA A 29 12.80 15.39 1.71
N LYS A 30 13.67 15.54 2.73
CA LYS A 30 14.60 14.48 3.11
C LYS A 30 13.82 13.38 3.82
N VAL A 31 14.02 12.14 3.38
CA VAL A 31 13.45 10.93 3.99
C VAL A 31 14.64 10.05 4.36
N GLU A 32 15.01 10.03 5.64
CA GLU A 32 16.24 9.39 6.12
C GLU A 32 16.12 7.86 6.17
N GLU A 33 14.90 7.35 6.35
CA GLU A 33 14.57 5.92 6.41
C GLU A 33 14.75 5.22 5.06
N LEU A 34 14.57 5.96 3.96
CA LEU A 34 14.87 5.49 2.62
C LEU A 34 16.29 5.93 2.31
N THR A 35 17.25 5.01 2.26
CA THR A 35 18.66 5.31 2.00
C THR A 35 19.04 5.12 0.53
N LEU A 36 18.40 4.16 -0.14
CA LEU A 36 18.63 3.83 -1.56
C LEU A 36 18.12 4.96 -2.48
N PRO A 37 18.79 5.22 -3.62
CA PRO A 37 18.31 6.19 -4.59
C PRO A 37 16.99 5.72 -5.21
N ILE A 38 16.02 6.62 -5.33
CA ILE A 38 14.72 6.34 -5.95
C ILE A 38 14.59 7.22 -7.20
N SER A 39 14.46 6.60 -8.37
CA SER A 39 14.23 7.33 -9.62
C SER A 39 12.83 7.97 -9.62
N LYS A 40 12.63 9.02 -10.41
CA LYS A 40 11.30 9.65 -10.56
C LYS A 40 10.22 8.66 -11.01
N MET A 41 10.57 7.74 -11.93
CA MET A 41 9.65 6.70 -12.38
C MET A 41 9.27 5.75 -11.24
N ALA A 42 10.26 5.29 -10.45
CA ALA A 42 9.96 4.49 -9.27
C ALA A 42 9.08 5.27 -8.28
N GLY A 43 9.35 6.55 -8.05
CA GLY A 43 8.52 7.44 -7.22
C GLY A 43 7.06 7.52 -7.67
N LEU A 44 6.79 7.50 -8.98
CA LEU A 44 5.42 7.42 -9.50
C LEU A 44 4.76 6.08 -9.20
N ILE A 45 5.52 4.97 -9.18
CA ILE A 45 5.00 3.66 -8.78
C ILE A 45 4.70 3.63 -7.27
N TRP A 46 5.51 4.28 -6.43
CA TRP A 46 5.20 4.51 -5.01
C TRP A 46 3.90 5.30 -4.82
N LEU A 47 3.69 6.36 -5.62
CA LEU A 47 2.44 7.12 -5.62
C LEU A 47 1.24 6.28 -6.12
N LEU A 48 1.45 5.46 -7.15
CA LEU A 48 0.43 4.53 -7.65
C LEU A 48 0.00 3.54 -6.55
N ALA A 49 0.95 2.95 -5.81
CA ALA A 49 0.64 2.06 -4.69
C ALA A 49 -0.24 2.77 -3.64
N THR A 50 0.10 4.01 -3.28
CA THR A 50 -0.72 4.85 -2.39
C THR A 50 -2.13 5.00 -2.93
N GLY A 51 -2.27 5.42 -4.20
CA GLY A 51 -3.57 5.63 -4.84
C GLY A 51 -4.43 4.36 -4.86
N LEU A 52 -3.84 3.21 -5.19
CA LEU A 52 -4.54 1.93 -5.22
C LEU A 52 -5.06 1.52 -3.83
N PHE A 53 -4.27 1.72 -2.76
CA PHE A 53 -4.74 1.46 -1.39
C PHE A 53 -5.90 2.38 -0.99
N LEU A 54 -5.83 3.67 -1.33
CA LEU A 54 -6.92 4.62 -1.06
C LEU A 54 -8.19 4.29 -1.83
N VAL A 55 -8.07 3.93 -3.12
CA VAL A 55 -9.20 3.50 -3.95
C VAL A 55 -9.83 2.22 -3.39
N SER A 56 -9.03 1.22 -3.03
CA SER A 56 -9.52 -0.01 -2.38
C SER A 56 -10.27 0.31 -1.08
N SER A 57 -9.73 1.18 -0.23
CA SER A 57 -10.41 1.63 0.99
C SER A 57 -11.73 2.36 0.70
N GLY A 58 -11.79 3.21 -0.33
CA GLY A 58 -13.02 3.89 -0.74
C GLY A 58 -14.09 2.90 -1.22
N LEU A 59 -13.70 1.95 -2.08
CA LEU A 59 -14.59 0.89 -2.59
C LEU A 59 -15.15 0.01 -1.47
N LEU A 60 -14.35 -0.27 -0.43
CA LEU A 60 -14.78 -1.01 0.75
C LEU A 60 -15.96 -0.34 1.47
N PHE A 61 -15.92 1.00 1.62
CA PHE A 61 -16.99 1.76 2.24
C PHE A 61 -18.20 1.96 1.32
N LEU A 62 -17.98 1.99 0.00
CA LEU A 62 -19.05 1.96 -0.99
C LEU A 62 -19.73 0.58 -1.10
N GLY A 63 -19.21 -0.45 -0.43
CA GLY A 63 -19.74 -1.81 -0.49
C GLY A 63 -19.49 -2.50 -1.84
N SER A 64 -18.59 -1.97 -2.67
CA SER A 64 -18.29 -2.54 -3.98
C SER A 64 -17.28 -3.68 -3.86
N GLY A 65 -17.63 -4.88 -4.34
CA GLY A 65 -16.74 -6.06 -4.34
C GLY A 65 -15.40 -5.87 -5.08
N LEU A 66 -15.30 -4.83 -5.91
CA LEU A 66 -14.04 -4.44 -6.57
C LEU A 66 -12.94 -4.06 -5.58
N TRP A 67 -13.28 -3.73 -4.33
CA TRP A 67 -12.30 -3.37 -3.30
C TRP A 67 -11.24 -4.46 -3.11
N VAL A 68 -11.63 -5.75 -3.21
CA VAL A 68 -10.71 -6.90 -3.08
C VAL A 68 -9.73 -6.95 -4.25
N LEU A 69 -10.23 -6.83 -5.49
CA LEU A 69 -9.40 -6.85 -6.68
C LEU A 69 -8.39 -5.69 -6.68
N VAL A 70 -8.86 -4.47 -6.39
CA VAL A 70 -7.99 -3.29 -6.32
C VAL A 70 -6.99 -3.42 -5.17
N GLY A 71 -7.41 -3.94 -4.01
CA GLY A 71 -6.55 -4.19 -2.87
C GLY A 71 -5.45 -5.22 -3.16
N LEU A 72 -5.77 -6.28 -3.91
CA LEU A 72 -4.79 -7.27 -4.35
C LEU A 72 -3.75 -6.66 -5.29
N ILE A 73 -4.19 -5.85 -6.27
CA ILE A 73 -3.27 -5.13 -7.17
C ILE A 73 -2.39 -4.17 -6.38
N ALA A 74 -2.96 -3.41 -5.43
CA ALA A 74 -2.20 -2.51 -4.54
C ALA A 74 -1.10 -3.26 -3.77
N MET A 75 -1.46 -4.41 -3.17
CA MET A 75 -0.55 -5.26 -2.41
C MET A 75 0.59 -5.80 -3.28
N LEU A 76 0.31 -6.26 -4.51
CA LEU A 76 1.32 -6.78 -5.43
C LEU A 76 2.30 -5.68 -5.87
N VAL A 77 1.79 -4.50 -6.25
CA VAL A 77 2.62 -3.33 -6.58
C VAL A 77 3.48 -2.94 -5.38
N SER A 78 2.88 -2.86 -4.19
CA SER A 78 3.59 -2.58 -2.94
C SER A 78 4.69 -3.60 -2.68
N GLN A 79 4.44 -4.89 -2.88
CA GLN A 79 5.43 -5.93 -2.63
C GLN A 79 6.59 -5.85 -3.64
N GLY A 80 6.30 -5.54 -4.90
CA GLY A 80 7.33 -5.28 -5.92
C GLY A 80 8.26 -4.13 -5.55
N LEU A 81 7.71 -3.04 -5.00
CA LEU A 81 8.50 -1.93 -4.45
C LEU A 81 9.35 -2.37 -3.26
N ILE A 82 8.75 -3.09 -2.29
CA ILE A 82 9.48 -3.56 -1.10
C ILE A 82 10.66 -4.45 -1.48
N VAL A 83 10.49 -5.38 -2.43
CA VAL A 83 11.58 -6.24 -2.91
C VAL A 83 12.67 -5.41 -3.60
N SER A 84 12.28 -4.41 -4.40
CA SER A 84 13.22 -3.52 -5.09
C SER A 84 14.02 -2.63 -4.14
N PHE A 85 13.44 -2.29 -2.99
CA PHE A 85 14.04 -1.43 -1.95
C PHE A 85 14.24 -2.19 -0.62
N TRP A 86 14.59 -3.48 -0.69
CA TRP A 86 14.56 -4.41 0.45
C TRP A 86 15.27 -3.91 1.70
N LYS A 87 16.47 -3.32 1.54
CA LYS A 87 17.28 -2.79 2.65
C LYS A 87 16.48 -1.79 3.50
N ASP A 88 15.71 -0.93 2.85
CA ASP A 88 14.99 0.16 3.49
C ASP A 88 13.54 -0.23 3.84
N ALA A 89 12.91 -1.08 3.03
CA ALA A 89 11.45 -1.27 3.04
C ALA A 89 10.96 -2.65 3.52
N LYS A 90 11.83 -3.61 3.85
CA LYS A 90 11.46 -5.01 4.18
C LYS A 90 10.34 -5.16 5.21
N TYR A 91 10.23 -4.26 6.18
CA TYR A 91 9.17 -4.33 7.20
C TYR A 91 7.77 -4.06 6.63
N GLY A 92 7.68 -3.39 5.47
CA GLY A 92 6.42 -3.25 4.73
C GLY A 92 5.84 -4.60 4.29
N THR A 93 6.64 -5.68 4.19
CA THR A 93 6.10 -7.02 3.90
C THR A 93 5.18 -7.52 5.02
N VAL A 94 5.41 -7.14 6.28
CA VAL A 94 4.50 -7.50 7.39
C VAL A 94 3.12 -6.87 7.16
N ALA A 95 3.07 -5.61 6.74
CA ALA A 95 1.82 -4.94 6.40
C ALA A 95 1.15 -5.60 5.18
N ASN A 96 1.91 -6.00 4.15
CA ASN A 96 1.35 -6.74 3.01
C ASN A 96 0.80 -8.11 3.39
N VAL A 97 1.45 -8.84 4.31
CA VAL A 97 0.93 -10.11 4.83
C VAL A 97 -0.40 -9.89 5.55
N LEU A 98 -0.50 -8.83 6.37
CA LEU A 98 -1.76 -8.47 7.02
C LEU A 98 -2.85 -8.10 6.00
N VAL A 99 -2.53 -7.29 4.99
CA VAL A 99 -3.47 -6.96 3.90
C VAL A 99 -3.92 -8.23 3.19
N CYS A 100 -3.00 -9.13 2.85
CA CYS A 100 -3.31 -10.41 2.20
C CYS A 100 -4.31 -11.23 3.05
N ALA A 101 -4.04 -11.38 4.35
CA ALA A 101 -4.92 -12.11 5.26
C ALA A 101 -6.32 -11.51 5.33
N LEU A 102 -6.42 -10.17 5.37
CA LEU A 102 -7.71 -9.46 5.39
C LEU A 102 -8.49 -9.61 4.08
N LEU A 103 -7.79 -9.56 2.94
CA LEU A 103 -8.40 -9.81 1.63
C LEU A 103 -8.94 -11.24 1.54
N VAL A 104 -8.14 -12.24 1.90
CA VAL A 104 -8.57 -13.66 1.89
C VAL A 104 -9.74 -13.88 2.83
N TYR A 105 -9.66 -13.41 4.07
CA TYR A 105 -10.75 -13.52 5.04
C TYR A 105 -12.05 -12.95 4.47
N SER A 106 -11.97 -11.78 3.83
CA SER A 106 -13.14 -11.14 3.24
C SER A 106 -13.76 -11.86 2.04
N THR A 107 -13.02 -12.76 1.38
CA THR A 107 -13.57 -13.58 0.28
C THR A 107 -14.22 -14.88 0.76
N ILE A 108 -13.99 -15.26 2.03
CA ILE A 108 -14.54 -16.49 2.63
C ILE A 108 -15.81 -16.17 3.44
N GLU A 109 -15.91 -14.97 4.01
CA GLU A 109 -16.91 -14.60 5.01
C GLU A 109 -17.94 -13.54 4.52
N LEU A 110 -17.93 -13.20 3.23
CA LEU A 110 -18.90 -12.32 2.55
C LEU A 110 -19.44 -12.99 1.30
#